data_AF-A0AAQ5X565-F1
#
_entry.id   AF-A0AAQ5X565-F1
#
_cell.length_a   1.000
_cell.length_b   1.000
_cell.length_c   1.000
_cell.angle_alpha   90.00
_cell.angle_beta   90.00
_cell.angle_gamma   90.00
#
_symmetry.space_group_name_H-M   'P 1'
#
loop_
_entity.id
_entity.type
_entity.pdbx_description
1 polymer ?
#
loop_
_entity_poly.entity_id
_entity_poly.type
_entity_poly.pdbx_seq_one_letter_code
_entity_poly.pdbx_strand_id
1 'polypeptide(L)'
;MGAAYGKKKAYSIDHEPPPKQQSMKNGKHPKGKASAFADLHQNRPNSRKPSPVSGFVPPPDYLDGDEDDDIIKPKKLLNPVKASKSHQELHQELLSCKRGGVNVEMKPELQRVLESRRRDQQIRQKKQEDEARRKISPLEAELLKRHKKLEELEKQQQQQENLKAPEFVKVKENLRRTSFNSKEEKEV
;
A
#
# COMPACT_ATOMS: atom_id res chain seq x y z
N MET A 1 -28.71 38.80 -29.91
CA MET A 1 -29.68 37.67 -30.00
C MET A 1 -28.91 36.48 -30.56
N GLY A 2 -28.69 35.35 -29.89
CA GLY A 2 -29.12 34.85 -28.59
C GLY A 2 -28.14 33.77 -28.08
N ALA A 3 -28.20 33.48 -26.79
CA ALA A 3 -27.37 32.48 -26.12
C ALA A 3 -28.02 31.08 -26.25
N ALA A 4 -27.23 30.06 -26.57
CA ALA A 4 -27.69 28.67 -26.58
C ALA A 4 -27.35 28.01 -25.23
N TYR A 5 -28.38 27.70 -24.45
CA TYR A 5 -28.27 27.05 -23.13
C TYR A 5 -28.17 25.53 -23.32
N GLY A 6 -27.04 24.95 -22.92
CA GLY A 6 -26.83 23.50 -22.91
C GLY A 6 -27.69 22.81 -21.85
N LYS A 7 -28.44 21.78 -22.27
CA LYS A 7 -29.30 20.94 -21.42
C LYS A 7 -28.45 20.22 -20.36
N LYS A 8 -28.74 20.43 -19.07
CA LYS A 8 -28.14 19.66 -17.97
C LYS A 8 -28.72 18.24 -17.98
N LYS A 9 -27.85 17.23 -18.04
CA LYS A 9 -28.21 15.83 -17.78
C LYS A 9 -28.36 15.67 -16.26
N ALA A 10 -29.56 15.38 -15.78
CA ALA A 10 -29.77 14.91 -14.42
C ALA A 10 -29.27 13.46 -14.34
N TYR A 11 -28.28 13.19 -13.49
CA TYR A 11 -27.87 11.83 -13.17
C TYR A 11 -28.69 11.36 -11.97
N SER A 12 -29.56 10.38 -12.22
CA SER A 12 -30.28 9.62 -11.18
C SER A 12 -29.26 8.80 -10.38
N ILE A 13 -29.34 8.85 -9.04
CA ILE A 13 -28.36 8.29 -8.10
C ILE A 13 -28.53 6.79 -7.81
N ASP A 14 -29.52 6.15 -8.42
CA ASP A 14 -29.79 4.74 -8.16
C ASP A 14 -29.33 3.89 -9.34
N HIS A 15 -28.03 3.61 -9.41
CA HIS A 15 -27.50 2.58 -10.28
C HIS A 15 -26.77 1.52 -9.47
N GLU A 16 -27.52 0.46 -9.14
CA GLU A 16 -26.98 -0.74 -8.52
C GLU A 16 -26.11 -1.50 -9.55
N PRO A 17 -24.87 -1.92 -9.21
CA PRO A 17 -24.03 -2.66 -10.14
C PRO A 17 -24.44 -4.14 -10.23
N PRO A 18 -24.45 -4.77 -11.42
CA PRO A 18 -24.82 -6.18 -11.57
C PRO A 18 -23.74 -7.12 -10.99
N PRO A 19 -24.12 -8.33 -10.54
CA PRO A 19 -23.19 -9.27 -9.92
C PRO A 19 -22.22 -9.87 -10.96
N LYS A 20 -20.95 -10.02 -10.53
CA LYS A 20 -19.85 -10.54 -11.37
C LYS A 20 -19.96 -12.05 -11.53
N GLN A 21 -20.04 -12.50 -12.77
CA GLN A 21 -19.99 -13.92 -13.16
C GLN A 21 -18.55 -14.47 -13.00
N GLN A 22 -18.38 -15.53 -12.20
CA GLN A 22 -17.12 -16.25 -12.03
C GLN A 22 -16.76 -17.02 -13.31
N SER A 23 -15.61 -16.70 -13.92
CA SER A 23 -15.04 -17.52 -15.00
C SER A 23 -13.96 -18.45 -14.45
N MET A 24 -14.24 -19.75 -14.42
CA MET A 24 -13.23 -20.79 -14.26
C MET A 24 -12.50 -20.97 -15.59
N LYS A 25 -11.16 -20.90 -15.60
CA LYS A 25 -10.34 -21.32 -16.74
C LYS A 25 -9.16 -22.14 -16.23
N ASN A 26 -9.35 -23.46 -16.26
CA ASN A 26 -8.28 -24.43 -16.15
C ASN A 26 -7.65 -24.63 -17.53
N GLY A 27 -6.32 -24.66 -17.62
CA GLY A 27 -5.62 -24.94 -18.88
C GLY A 27 -4.12 -25.13 -18.67
N LYS A 28 -3.68 -26.37 -18.77
CA LYS A 28 -2.29 -26.87 -18.62
C LYS A 28 -1.33 -26.27 -19.66
N HIS A 29 -0.06 -26.18 -19.24
CA HIS A 29 1.16 -25.80 -19.98
C HIS A 29 1.36 -26.54 -21.33
N PRO A 30 2.23 -25.99 -22.20
CA PRO A 30 3.45 -26.73 -22.47
C PRO A 30 4.72 -25.91 -22.27
N LYS A 31 5.78 -26.63 -21.87
CA LYS A 31 7.13 -26.14 -21.65
C LYS A 31 7.80 -25.86 -23.00
N GLY A 32 7.89 -24.59 -23.38
CA GLY A 32 8.77 -24.13 -24.44
C GLY A 32 10.02 -23.49 -23.83
N LYS A 33 11.10 -24.26 -23.66
CA LYS A 33 12.44 -23.69 -23.50
C LYS A 33 12.93 -23.32 -24.89
N ALA A 34 12.86 -22.04 -25.24
CA ALA A 34 13.50 -21.48 -26.43
C ALA A 34 14.05 -20.10 -26.07
N SER A 35 15.19 -20.09 -25.37
CA SER A 35 16.01 -18.87 -25.23
C SER A 35 17.13 -18.99 -26.25
N ALA A 36 16.91 -18.43 -27.45
CA ALA A 36 17.88 -18.35 -28.54
C ALA A 36 18.99 -17.31 -28.31
N PHE A 37 19.25 -16.92 -27.05
CA PHE A 37 20.14 -15.81 -26.71
C PHE A 37 21.14 -16.15 -25.60
N ALA A 38 21.45 -17.43 -25.39
CA ALA A 38 22.41 -17.83 -24.36
C ALA A 38 23.89 -17.63 -24.77
N ASP A 39 24.18 -17.37 -26.05
CA ASP A 39 25.56 -17.28 -26.56
C ASP A 39 26.03 -15.84 -26.78
N LEU A 40 26.08 -15.05 -25.71
CA LEU A 40 27.09 -14.00 -25.63
C LEU A 40 27.80 -14.08 -24.28
N HIS A 41 28.44 -15.22 -24.09
CA HIS A 41 29.52 -15.37 -23.13
C HIS A 41 30.75 -14.59 -23.61
N GLN A 42 31.49 -14.06 -22.63
CA GLN A 42 32.90 -13.71 -22.69
C GLN A 42 33.27 -12.44 -23.46
N ASN A 43 33.30 -11.30 -22.75
CA ASN A 43 34.40 -10.35 -22.90
C ASN A 43 34.67 -9.71 -21.52
N ARG A 44 35.45 -10.41 -20.69
CA ARG A 44 36.26 -9.75 -19.66
C ARG A 44 37.20 -8.79 -20.40
N PRO A 45 37.37 -7.52 -19.99
CA PRO A 45 38.48 -6.75 -20.51
C PRO A 45 39.77 -7.32 -19.91
N ASN A 46 40.46 -8.13 -20.72
CA ASN A 46 41.87 -8.43 -20.55
C ASN A 46 42.64 -7.11 -20.46
N SER A 47 43.49 -7.04 -19.45
CA SER A 47 44.67 -6.21 -19.37
C SER A 47 45.34 -6.12 -20.75
N ARG A 48 45.28 -4.95 -21.39
CA ARG A 48 46.11 -4.68 -22.57
C ARG A 48 47.56 -4.54 -22.11
N LYS A 49 48.29 -5.66 -22.13
CA LYS A 49 49.74 -5.63 -22.26
C LYS A 49 50.07 -5.02 -23.63
N PRO A 50 50.98 -4.03 -23.74
CA PRO A 50 51.42 -3.56 -25.03
C PRO A 50 52.31 -4.64 -25.69
N SER A 51 51.98 -4.99 -26.94
CA SER A 51 52.85 -5.80 -27.81
C SER A 51 54.16 -5.03 -28.06
N PRO A 52 55.34 -5.67 -27.98
CA PRO A 52 56.58 -5.02 -28.38
C PRO A 52 56.64 -5.00 -29.91
N VAL A 53 57.38 -4.04 -30.47
CA VAL A 53 57.58 -3.81 -31.92
C VAL A 53 56.51 -2.92 -32.56
N SER A 54 56.63 -1.62 -32.33
CA SER A 54 56.34 -0.59 -33.33
C SER A 54 57.19 0.63 -33.02
N GLY A 55 58.25 0.82 -33.82
CA GLY A 55 59.00 2.06 -34.04
C GLY A 55 59.31 2.95 -32.84
N PHE A 56 60.56 2.93 -32.40
CA PHE A 56 61.14 3.94 -31.50
C PHE A 56 61.15 5.30 -32.23
N VAL A 57 60.13 6.12 -32.00
CA VAL A 57 60.19 7.55 -32.26
C VAL A 57 60.40 8.20 -30.89
N PRO A 58 61.54 8.86 -30.62
CA PRO A 58 61.68 9.59 -29.37
C PRO A 58 60.59 10.67 -29.32
N PRO A 59 59.84 10.80 -28.22
CA PRO A 59 58.92 11.91 -28.02
C PRO A 59 59.71 13.21 -28.19
N PRO A 60 59.20 14.20 -28.97
CA PRO A 60 59.88 15.47 -29.07
C PRO A 60 59.88 16.17 -27.70
N ASP A 61 61.06 16.62 -27.28
CA ASP A 61 61.27 17.48 -26.11
C ASP A 61 60.66 18.87 -26.38
N TYR A 62 59.32 18.95 -26.34
CA TYR A 62 58.64 20.21 -26.15
C TYR A 62 58.57 20.48 -24.66
N LEU A 63 58.97 21.69 -24.32
CA LEU A 63 59.21 22.16 -22.97
C LEU A 63 58.02 21.83 -22.07
N ASP A 64 58.29 21.15 -20.95
CA ASP A 64 57.41 20.93 -19.80
C ASP A 64 57.27 22.24 -19.00
N GLY A 65 56.94 23.32 -19.71
CA GLY A 65 56.82 24.65 -19.16
C GLY A 65 55.36 25.04 -19.18
N ASP A 66 54.67 24.82 -18.06
CA ASP A 66 53.60 25.65 -17.47
C ASP A 66 52.50 26.24 -18.39
N GLU A 67 52.38 25.82 -19.66
CA GLU A 67 51.42 26.35 -20.64
C GLU A 67 50.18 25.44 -20.79
N ASP A 68 50.20 24.23 -20.20
CA ASP A 68 49.08 23.29 -20.21
C ASP A 68 47.99 23.58 -19.15
N ASP A 69 48.26 24.49 -18.21
CA ASP A 69 47.28 24.94 -17.21
C ASP A 69 46.47 26.17 -17.65
N ASP A 70 46.95 26.89 -18.68
CA ASP A 70 46.19 27.97 -19.36
C ASP A 70 45.24 27.43 -20.46
N ILE A 71 45.37 26.15 -20.81
CA ILE A 71 44.44 25.49 -21.74
C ILE A 71 43.17 25.11 -20.98
N ILE A 72 42.04 25.72 -21.36
CA ILE A 72 40.72 25.37 -20.83
C ILE A 72 40.42 23.91 -21.15
N LYS A 73 40.66 23.02 -20.18
CA LYS A 73 40.33 21.59 -20.27
C LYS A 73 38.83 21.45 -20.48
N PRO A 74 38.35 20.71 -21.50
CA PRO A 74 36.93 20.54 -21.73
C PRO A 74 36.29 19.93 -20.48
N LYS A 75 35.30 20.64 -19.92
CA LYS A 75 34.56 20.19 -18.74
C LYS A 75 33.89 18.86 -19.07
N LYS A 76 34.20 17.81 -18.31
CA LYS A 76 33.50 16.52 -18.40
C LYS A 76 32.04 16.77 -18.06
N LEU A 77 31.19 16.82 -19.08
CA LEU A 77 29.75 16.96 -18.88
C LEU A 77 29.24 15.74 -18.11
N LEU A 78 28.44 16.01 -17.08
CA LEU A 78 27.81 14.93 -16.33
C LEU A 78 26.86 14.20 -17.28
N ASN A 79 27.03 12.89 -17.39
CA ASN A 79 26.15 12.07 -18.19
C ASN A 79 24.71 12.27 -17.66
N PRO A 80 23.74 12.72 -18.48
CA PRO A 80 22.38 13.03 -18.02
C PRO A 80 21.69 11.82 -17.35
N VAL A 81 22.00 10.61 -17.81
CA VAL A 81 21.50 9.35 -17.23
C VAL A 81 22.08 9.11 -15.82
N LYS A 82 23.31 9.58 -15.58
CA LYS A 82 23.97 9.51 -14.27
C LYS A 82 23.72 10.77 -13.42
N ALA A 83 23.35 11.89 -14.01
CA ALA A 83 22.94 13.08 -13.26
C ALA A 83 21.52 12.93 -12.68
N SER A 84 20.63 12.19 -13.36
CA SER A 84 19.27 11.94 -12.88
C SER A 84 19.22 10.84 -11.81
N LYS A 85 19.09 11.24 -10.55
CA LYS A 85 18.93 10.33 -9.40
C LYS A 85 17.72 9.40 -9.55
N SER A 86 16.58 9.94 -10.01
CA SER A 86 15.36 9.16 -10.26
C SER A 86 15.57 8.04 -11.29
N HIS A 87 16.27 8.31 -12.39
CA HIS A 87 16.57 7.28 -13.39
C HIS A 87 17.49 6.19 -12.84
N GLN A 88 18.49 6.58 -12.03
CA GLN A 88 19.37 5.62 -11.38
C GLN A 88 18.63 4.73 -10.38
N GLU A 89 17.73 5.31 -9.58
CA GLU A 89 16.91 4.59 -8.60
C GLU A 89 16.00 3.58 -9.30
N LEU A 90 15.34 3.97 -10.39
CA LEU A 90 14.53 3.06 -11.20
C LEU A 90 15.37 1.90 -11.76
N HIS A 91 16.57 2.18 -12.28
CA HIS A 91 17.47 1.12 -12.77
C HIS A 91 17.87 0.15 -11.65
N GLN A 92 18.16 0.67 -10.46
CA GLN A 92 18.47 -0.15 -9.27
C GLN A 92 17.28 -0.99 -8.82
N GLU A 93 16.06 -0.44 -8.85
CA GLU A 93 14.82 -1.16 -8.52
C GLU A 93 14.54 -2.26 -9.55
N LEU A 94 14.62 -1.95 -10.85
CA LEU A 94 14.43 -2.93 -11.92
C LEU A 94 15.45 -4.08 -11.86
N LEU A 95 16.71 -3.77 -11.56
CA LEU A 95 17.75 -4.79 -11.35
C LEU A 95 17.50 -5.62 -10.09
N SER A 96 16.98 -5.01 -9.03
CA SER A 96 16.63 -5.69 -7.78
C SER A 96 15.45 -6.64 -7.97
N CYS A 97 14.42 -6.22 -8.71
CA CYS A 97 13.27 -7.07 -9.05
C CYS A 97 13.64 -8.26 -9.96
N LYS A 98 14.54 -8.04 -10.93
CA LYS A 98 14.92 -9.07 -11.91
C LYS A 98 15.89 -10.11 -11.37
N ARG A 99 16.71 -9.78 -10.37
CA ARG A 99 17.75 -10.67 -9.82
C ARG A 99 17.29 -11.61 -8.69
N GLY A 100 15.99 -11.69 -8.41
CA GLY A 100 15.44 -12.81 -7.63
C GLY A 100 15.38 -12.58 -6.13
N GLY A 101 14.58 -11.60 -5.71
CA GLY A 101 14.11 -11.53 -4.33
C GLY A 101 13.78 -10.11 -3.92
N VAL A 102 12.58 -9.92 -3.39
CA VAL A 102 12.14 -8.72 -2.67
C VAL A 102 13.30 -8.21 -1.81
N ASN A 103 13.81 -7.02 -2.12
CA ASN A 103 14.76 -6.36 -1.24
C ASN A 103 14.02 -6.11 0.09
N VAL A 104 14.38 -6.85 1.14
CA VAL A 104 13.66 -6.86 2.44
C VAL A 104 13.68 -5.47 3.08
N GLU A 105 14.64 -4.63 2.71
CA GLU A 105 14.83 -3.32 3.33
C GLU A 105 14.00 -2.22 2.67
N MET A 106 13.84 -2.22 1.34
CA MET A 106 13.17 -1.12 0.61
C MET A 106 11.96 -1.64 -0.16
N LYS A 107 10.78 -1.28 0.34
CA LYS A 107 9.51 -1.57 -0.34
C LYS A 107 9.50 -0.89 -1.73
N PRO A 108 9.11 -1.61 -2.80
CA PRO A 108 8.93 -1.04 -4.14
C PRO A 108 8.05 0.21 -4.11
N GLU A 109 8.27 1.15 -5.04
CA GLU A 109 7.55 2.43 -5.04
C GLU A 109 6.03 2.24 -5.04
N LEU A 110 5.52 1.37 -5.92
CA LEU A 110 4.10 1.05 -6.00
C LEU A 110 3.54 0.52 -4.67
N GLN A 111 4.30 -0.34 -3.98
CA GLN A 111 3.88 -0.86 -2.68
C GLN A 111 3.84 0.24 -1.63
N ARG A 112 4.86 1.13 -1.57
CA ARG A 112 4.84 2.27 -0.65
C ARG A 112 3.63 3.18 -0.89
N VAL A 113 3.30 3.45 -2.15
CA VAL A 113 2.15 4.28 -2.52
C VAL A 113 0.84 3.64 -2.09
N LEU A 114 0.65 2.34 -2.34
CA LEU A 114 -0.55 1.61 -1.91
C LEU A 114 -0.69 1.57 -0.37
N GLU A 115 0.41 1.34 0.35
CA GLU A 115 0.43 1.38 1.81
C GLU A 115 0.15 2.79 2.35
N SER A 116 0.72 3.82 1.74
CA SER A 116 0.43 5.22 2.09
C SER A 116 -1.05 5.53 1.91
N ARG A 117 -1.61 5.19 0.74
CA ARG A 117 -3.04 5.40 0.46
C ARG A 117 -3.95 4.70 1.45
N ARG A 118 -3.60 3.47 1.85
CA ARG A 118 -4.33 2.71 2.89
C ARG A 118 -4.28 3.42 4.24
N ARG A 119 -3.09 3.86 4.67
CA ARG A 119 -2.93 4.63 5.93
C ARG A 119 -3.72 5.94 5.88
N ASP A 120 -3.62 6.68 4.78
CA ASP A 120 -4.32 7.95 4.61
C ASP A 120 -5.84 7.77 4.66
N GLN A 121 -6.37 6.68 4.09
CA GLN A 121 -7.79 6.35 4.17
C GLN A 121 -8.22 6.07 5.62
N GLN A 122 -7.45 5.29 6.37
CA GLN A 122 -7.73 5.01 7.78
C GLN A 122 -7.66 6.27 8.63
N ILE A 123 -6.67 7.14 8.39
CA ILE A 123 -6.54 8.43 9.08
C ILE A 123 -7.76 9.32 8.79
N ARG A 124 -8.22 9.38 7.53
CA ARG A 124 -9.42 10.14 7.17
C ARG A 124 -10.67 9.59 7.86
N GLN A 125 -10.85 8.27 7.91
CA GLN A 125 -11.95 7.64 8.61
C GLN A 125 -11.92 7.95 10.11
N LYS A 126 -10.77 7.77 10.77
CA LYS A 126 -10.60 8.08 12.19
C LYS A 126 -10.84 9.56 12.48
N LYS A 127 -10.34 10.46 11.63
CA LYS A 127 -10.57 11.90 11.77
C LYS A 127 -12.05 12.26 11.65
N GLN A 128 -12.79 11.62 10.75
CA GLN A 128 -14.24 11.82 10.63
C GLN A 128 -15.00 11.30 11.86
N GLU A 129 -14.60 10.15 12.41
CA GLU A 129 -15.16 9.64 13.67
C GLU A 129 -14.85 10.58 14.84
N ASP A 130 -13.61 11.02 14.99
CA ASP A 130 -13.21 11.96 16.03
C ASP A 130 -13.92 13.31 15.88
N GLU A 131 -14.13 13.79 14.65
CA GLU A 131 -14.90 14.99 14.39
C GLU A 131 -16.38 14.80 14.72
N ALA A 132 -16.98 13.64 14.41
CA ALA A 132 -18.33 13.30 14.83
C ALA A 132 -18.45 13.23 16.36
N ARG A 133 -17.47 12.61 17.03
CA ARG A 133 -17.39 12.55 18.50
C ARG A 133 -17.20 13.93 19.12
N ARG A 134 -16.43 14.81 18.50
CA ARG A 134 -16.27 16.21 18.94
C ARG A 134 -17.51 17.06 18.68
N LYS A 135 -18.29 16.71 17.65
CA LYS A 135 -19.60 17.33 17.36
C LYS A 135 -20.73 16.80 18.25
N ILE A 136 -20.48 15.80 19.11
CA ILE A 136 -21.42 15.41 20.16
C ILE A 136 -21.72 16.69 20.96
N SER A 137 -22.98 17.11 20.92
CA SER A 137 -23.41 18.32 21.62
C SER A 137 -23.15 18.16 23.12
N PRO A 138 -22.77 19.22 23.86
CA PRO A 138 -22.65 19.15 25.31
C PRO A 138 -23.86 18.50 26.00
N LEU A 139 -25.07 18.72 25.45
CA LEU A 139 -26.30 18.07 25.89
C LEU A 139 -26.32 16.56 25.62
N GLU A 140 -25.89 16.12 24.44
CA GLU A 140 -25.85 14.71 24.05
C GLU A 140 -24.85 13.92 24.91
N ALA A 141 -23.69 14.52 25.22
CA ALA A 141 -22.75 13.94 26.16
C ALA A 141 -23.36 13.76 27.56
N GLU A 142 -24.16 14.72 28.02
CA GLU A 142 -24.83 14.65 29.32
C GLU A 142 -25.96 13.61 29.32
N LEU A 143 -26.74 13.51 28.24
CA LEU A 143 -27.73 12.44 28.06
C LEU A 143 -27.09 11.06 28.12
N LEU A 144 -25.94 10.87 27.46
CA LEU A 144 -25.22 9.59 27.47
C LEU A 144 -24.74 9.23 28.89
N LYS A 145 -24.21 10.20 29.64
CA LYS A 145 -23.84 9.99 31.05
C LYS A 145 -25.04 9.63 31.90
N ARG A 146 -26.17 10.32 31.73
CA ARG A 146 -27.41 10.04 32.47
C ARG A 146 -27.93 8.65 32.15
N HIS A 147 -27.91 8.24 30.89
CA HIS A 147 -28.32 6.91 30.46
C HIS A 147 -27.46 5.83 31.11
N LYS A 148 -26.12 5.96 31.06
CA LYS A 148 -25.20 5.02 31.71
C LYS A 148 -25.44 4.92 33.23
N LYS A 149 -25.67 6.05 33.89
CA LYS A 149 -25.98 6.07 35.34
C LYS A 149 -27.29 5.34 35.66
N LEU A 150 -28.31 5.50 34.83
CA LEU A 150 -29.59 4.81 34.99
C LEU A 150 -29.44 3.29 34.76
N GLU A 151 -28.68 2.88 33.74
CA GLU A 151 -28.40 1.47 33.46
C GLU A 151 -27.67 0.79 34.63
N GLU A 152 -26.67 1.46 35.22
CA GLU A 152 -25.97 0.95 36.40
C GLU A 152 -26.91 0.78 37.61
N LEU A 153 -27.80 1.76 37.85
CA LEU A 153 -28.80 1.67 38.92
C LEU A 153 -29.83 0.58 38.67
N GLU A 154 -30.30 0.42 37.44
CA GLU A 154 -31.23 -0.64 37.06
C GLU A 154 -30.60 -2.02 37.29
N LYS A 155 -29.34 -2.20 36.87
CA LYS A 155 -28.62 -3.45 37.10
C LYS A 155 -28.45 -3.76 38.60
N GLN A 156 -28.15 -2.75 39.41
CA GLN A 156 -28.06 -2.92 40.86
C GLN A 156 -29.42 -3.28 41.48
N GLN A 157 -30.51 -2.62 41.05
CA GLN A 157 -31.86 -2.95 41.49
C GLN A 157 -32.25 -4.38 41.08
N GLN A 158 -32.01 -4.78 39.83
CA GLN A 158 -32.27 -6.14 39.36
C GLN A 158 -31.48 -7.19 40.16
N GLN A 159 -30.22 -6.92 40.50
CA GLN A 159 -29.43 -7.80 41.36
C GLN A 159 -30.03 -7.90 42.77
N GLN A 160 -30.42 -6.78 43.35
CA GLN A 160 -31.05 -6.76 44.68
C GLN A 160 -32.40 -7.50 44.68
N GLU A 161 -33.23 -7.29 43.65
CA GLU A 161 -34.48 -8.01 43.45
C GLU A 161 -34.24 -9.50 43.26
N ASN A 162 -33.21 -9.89 42.50
CA ASN A 162 -32.85 -11.29 42.30
C ASN A 162 -32.39 -11.97 43.61
N LEU A 163 -31.65 -11.25 44.45
CA LEU A 163 -31.27 -11.74 45.80
C LEU A 163 -32.48 -11.85 46.72
N LYS A 164 -33.40 -10.88 46.67
CA LYS A 164 -34.64 -10.87 47.48
C LYS A 164 -35.68 -11.88 46.98
N ALA A 165 -35.61 -12.29 45.73
CA ALA A 165 -36.54 -13.24 45.13
C ALA A 165 -36.42 -14.64 45.76
N PRO A 166 -37.55 -15.27 46.15
CA PRO A 166 -37.55 -16.66 46.61
C PRO A 166 -36.95 -17.62 45.58
N GLU A 167 -36.36 -18.71 46.05
CA GLU A 167 -35.66 -19.69 45.21
C GLU A 167 -36.55 -20.25 44.09
N PHE A 168 -37.80 -20.59 44.39
CA PHE A 168 -38.72 -21.12 43.38
C PHE A 168 -39.02 -20.15 42.23
N VAL A 169 -38.95 -18.83 42.47
CA VAL A 169 -39.10 -17.81 41.42
C VAL A 169 -37.89 -17.85 40.49
N LYS A 170 -36.68 -17.93 41.06
CA LYS A 170 -35.42 -18.04 40.30
C LYS A 170 -35.37 -19.32 39.46
N VAL A 171 -35.72 -20.46 40.06
CA VAL A 171 -35.77 -21.76 39.36
C VAL A 171 -36.79 -21.72 38.21
N LYS A 172 -37.98 -21.15 38.45
CA LYS A 172 -39.01 -20.99 37.41
C LYS A 172 -38.55 -20.10 36.27
N GLU A 173 -37.88 -18.99 36.56
CA GLU A 173 -37.34 -18.10 35.52
C GLU A 173 -36.22 -18.77 34.71
N ASN A 174 -35.29 -19.47 35.37
CA ASN A 174 -34.21 -20.20 34.71
C ASN A 174 -34.76 -21.29 33.78
N LEU A 175 -35.77 -22.04 34.23
CA LEU A 175 -36.45 -23.04 33.40
C LEU A 175 -37.17 -22.41 32.20
N ARG A 176 -37.76 -21.22 32.40
CA ARG A 176 -38.34 -20.45 31.29
C ARG A 176 -37.26 -20.07 30.27
N ARG A 177 -36.13 -19.50 30.70
CA ARG A 177 -35.03 -19.08 29.82
C ARG A 177 -34.47 -20.24 28.98
N THR A 178 -34.27 -21.41 29.58
CA THR A 178 -33.75 -22.59 28.85
C THR A 178 -34.79 -23.21 27.91
N SER A 179 -36.09 -23.11 28.22
CA SER A 179 -37.16 -23.60 27.34
C SER A 179 -37.33 -22.80 26.04
N PHE A 180 -36.89 -21.54 26.00
CA PHE A 180 -36.89 -20.74 24.76
C PHE A 180 -35.71 -21.09 23.86
N ASN A 181 -34.52 -21.28 24.44
CA ASN A 181 -33.32 -21.65 23.67
C ASN A 181 -33.41 -23.05 23.05
N SER A 182 -34.20 -23.97 23.63
CA SER A 182 -34.40 -25.32 23.08
C SER A 182 -35.38 -25.39 21.89
N LYS A 183 -36.08 -24.30 21.58
CA LYS A 183 -36.95 -24.22 20.39
C LYS A 183 -36.18 -23.82 19.12
N GLU A 184 -35.04 -23.16 19.24
CA GLU A 184 -34.21 -22.77 18.08
C GLU A 184 -33.28 -23.89 17.61
N GLU A 185 -33.02 -24.93 18.43
CA GLU A 185 -32.15 -26.07 18.08
C GLU A 185 -32.89 -27.28 17.46
N LYS A 186 -34.22 -27.22 17.28
CA LYS A 186 -35.01 -28.29 16.61
C LYS A 186 -35.49 -27.86 15.23
N GLU A 187 -34.57 -27.45 14.36
CA GLU A 187 -34.81 -27.36 12.92
C GLU A 187 -33.53 -27.77 12.17
N VAL A 188 -33.20 -29.07 12.23
CA VAL A 188 -32.27 -29.77 11.31
C VAL A 188 -32.78 -31.20 11.10
#